data_AF-A0A2W5B0L1-F1
#
_entry.id   AF-A0A2W5B0L1-F1
#
_cell.length_a   1.000
_cell.length_b   1.000
_cell.length_c   1.000
_cell.angle_alpha   90.00
_cell.angle_beta   90.00
_cell.angle_gamma   90.00
#
_symmetry.space_group_name_H-M   'P 1'
#
loop_
_entity.id
_entity.type
_entity.pdbx_description
1 polymer ?
#
loop_
_entity_poly.entity_id
_entity_poly.type
_entity_poly.pdbx_seq_one_letter_code
_entity_poly.pdbx_strand_id
1 'polypeptide(L)'
;MNVNGKWSSGCIHDVSDRGLLVSSAVPPAIGTYVDIRRGALVIIGRVVWSGGSRFGVRTQDPVSVAALLSESQPARGPANADRRSHIREDFSRHVIQRADRSKRHSSALQFICLTIIGMGMACFAAMLCYRALTTPLGAVAELLGGPVT
;
A
#
# COMPACT_ATOMS: atom_id res chain seq x y z
N MET A 1 18.31 2.73 -14.66
CA MET A 1 17.56 1.46 -14.74
C MET A 1 18.15 0.59 -15.84
N ASN A 2 18.16 -0.72 -15.66
CA ASN A 2 18.55 -1.70 -16.66
C ASN A 2 17.31 -2.46 -17.13
N VAL A 3 17.20 -2.59 -18.45
CA VAL A 3 16.19 -3.40 -19.14
C VAL A 3 16.93 -4.31 -20.10
N ASN A 4 16.87 -5.64 -19.90
CA ASN A 4 17.50 -6.63 -20.79
C ASN A 4 18.98 -6.33 -21.10
N GLY A 5 19.76 -5.90 -20.09
CA GLY A 5 21.17 -5.57 -20.23
C GLY A 5 21.46 -4.12 -20.64
N LYS A 6 20.46 -3.35 -21.06
CA LYS A 6 20.64 -1.95 -21.47
C LYS A 6 20.35 -0.99 -20.32
N TRP A 7 21.33 -0.17 -19.96
CA TRP A 7 21.19 0.88 -18.94
C TRP A 7 20.64 2.18 -19.54
N SER A 8 19.64 2.75 -18.89
CA SER A 8 19.07 4.07 -19.20
C SER A 8 18.74 4.85 -17.93
N SER A 9 18.71 6.18 -18.03
CA SER A 9 18.32 7.05 -16.92
C SER A 9 16.79 7.07 -16.77
N GLY A 10 16.32 7.19 -15.53
CA GLY A 10 14.90 7.36 -15.21
C GLY A 10 14.76 8.14 -13.91
N CYS A 11 13.58 8.74 -13.71
CA CYS A 11 13.26 9.52 -12.52
C CYS A 11 12.18 8.80 -11.71
N ILE A 12 12.40 8.64 -10.41
CA ILE A 12 11.42 8.05 -9.50
C ILE A 12 10.53 9.19 -8.99
N HIS A 13 9.22 9.09 -9.21
CA HIS A 13 8.23 10.12 -8.80
C HIS A 13 7.56 9.76 -7.49
N ASP A 14 7.28 8.47 -7.26
CA ASP A 14 6.59 7.99 -6.06
C ASP A 14 7.13 6.61 -5.67
N VAL A 15 7.12 6.34 -4.36
CA VAL A 15 7.64 5.12 -3.74
C VAL A 15 6.67 4.67 -2.66
N SER A 16 6.22 3.43 -2.80
CA SER A 16 5.47 2.70 -1.78
C SER A 16 6.26 1.45 -1.36
N ASP A 17 5.79 0.75 -0.33
CA ASP A 17 6.42 -0.47 0.17
C ASP A 17 6.67 -1.50 -0.95
N ARG A 18 5.77 -1.63 -1.93
CA ARG A 18 5.87 -2.67 -2.99
C ARG A 18 5.80 -2.13 -4.42
N GLY A 19 5.93 -0.82 -4.59
CA GLY A 19 5.65 -0.18 -5.86
C GLY A 19 6.41 1.10 -6.07
N LEU A 20 6.75 1.38 -7.32
CA LEU A 20 7.41 2.60 -7.76
C LEU A 20 6.66 3.20 -8.94
N LEU A 21 6.53 4.52 -8.95
CA LEU A 21 6.20 5.29 -10.15
C LEU A 21 7.49 5.84 -10.74
N VAL A 22 7.78 5.50 -11.99
CA VAL A 22 9.03 5.89 -12.66
C VAL A 22 8.72 6.53 -14.00
N SER A 23 9.51 7.53 -14.39
CA SER A 23 9.54 8.03 -15.77
C SER A 23 10.87 7.76 -16.45
N SER A 24 10.83 7.49 -17.75
CA SER A 24 12.00 7.31 -18.61
C SER A 24 11.70 7.88 -19.99
N ALA A 25 12.75 8.30 -20.71
CA ALA A 25 12.63 8.66 -22.12
C ALA A 25 12.11 7.47 -22.96
N VAL A 26 12.52 6.25 -22.61
CA VAL A 26 12.02 5.02 -23.22
C VAL A 26 11.47 4.15 -22.09
N PRO A 27 10.15 4.17 -21.83
CA PRO A 27 9.55 3.34 -20.80
C PRO A 27 9.52 1.88 -21.25
N PRO A 28 9.77 0.91 -20.36
CA PRO A 28 9.71 -0.50 -20.70
C PRO A 28 8.26 -0.96 -20.93
N ALA A 29 8.10 -2.05 -21.68
CA ALA A 29 6.81 -2.68 -21.90
C ALA A 29 6.25 -3.30 -20.62
N ILE A 30 4.93 -3.42 -20.52
CA ILE A 30 4.26 -4.11 -19.41
C ILE A 30 4.79 -5.54 -19.30
N GLY A 31 5.04 -5.99 -18.06
CA GLY A 31 5.55 -7.31 -17.75
C GLY A 31 7.08 -7.42 -17.77
N THR A 32 7.80 -6.41 -18.25
CA THR A 32 9.27 -6.38 -18.31
C THR A 32 9.88 -6.31 -16.91
N TYR A 33 10.95 -7.06 -16.68
CA TYR A 33 11.75 -6.93 -15.46
C TYR A 33 12.77 -5.80 -15.59
N VAL A 34 12.86 -4.98 -14.54
CA VAL A 34 13.75 -3.82 -14.45
C VAL A 34 14.66 -3.94 -13.23
N ASP A 35 15.94 -3.63 -13.39
CA ASP A 35 16.89 -3.38 -12.29
C ASP A 35 17.06 -1.86 -12.17
N ILE A 36 16.56 -1.27 -11.09
CA ILE A 36 16.67 0.16 -10.81
C ILE A 36 17.76 0.36 -9.77
N ARG A 37 18.78 1.14 -10.11
CA ARG A 37 19.88 1.49 -9.21
C ARG A 37 19.84 2.97 -8.86
N ARG A 38 19.99 3.27 -7.57
CA ARG A 38 20.15 4.61 -7.02
C ARG A 38 21.19 4.56 -5.90
N GLY A 39 22.39 5.09 -6.14
CA GLY A 39 23.49 4.95 -5.19
C GLY A 39 23.85 3.49 -4.97
N ALA A 40 23.94 3.06 -3.71
CA ALA A 40 24.13 1.65 -3.34
C ALA A 40 22.84 0.81 -3.43
N LEU A 41 21.68 1.43 -3.57
CA LEU A 41 20.40 0.73 -3.59
C LEU A 41 20.13 0.09 -4.95
N VAL A 42 19.76 -1.18 -4.91
CA VAL A 42 19.35 -1.99 -6.07
C VAL A 42 17.92 -2.46 -5.83
N ILE A 43 17.01 -2.09 -6.72
CA ILE A 43 15.60 -2.46 -6.64
C ILE A 43 15.26 -3.27 -7.89
N ILE A 44 14.80 -4.50 -7.70
CA ILE A 44 14.31 -5.35 -8.79
C ILE A 44 12.80 -5.38 -8.77
N GLY A 45 12.19 -5.20 -9.95
CA GLY A 45 10.75 -5.22 -10.08
C GLY A 45 10.26 -5.54 -11.48
N ARG A 46 8.95 -5.71 -11.60
CA ARG A 46 8.24 -5.97 -12.86
C ARG A 46 7.33 -4.79 -13.19
N VAL A 47 7.37 -4.33 -14.44
CA VAL A 47 6.46 -3.29 -14.93
C VAL A 47 5.03 -3.84 -14.93
N VAL A 48 4.10 -3.15 -14.26
CA VAL A 48 2.69 -3.57 -14.13
C VAL A 48 1.75 -2.72 -15.00
N TRP A 49 2.16 -1.51 -15.36
CA TRP A 49 1.47 -0.66 -16.33
C TRP A 49 2.49 0.31 -16.94
N SER A 50 2.23 0.78 -18.16
CA SER A 50 3.07 1.76 -18.86
C SER A 50 2.18 2.70 -19.68
N GLY A 51 2.50 4.00 -19.68
CA GLY A 51 1.73 5.02 -20.38
C GLY A 51 2.51 6.33 -20.57
N GLY A 52 2.59 6.81 -21.80
CA GLY A 52 3.38 8.00 -22.13
C GLY A 52 4.86 7.78 -21.81
N SER A 53 5.45 8.62 -20.95
CA SER A 53 6.82 8.49 -20.44
C SER A 53 6.90 7.85 -19.05
N ARG A 54 5.76 7.42 -18.48
CA ARG A 54 5.65 6.92 -17.11
C ARG A 54 5.23 5.46 -17.08
N PHE A 55 5.65 4.75 -16.05
CA PHE A 55 5.30 3.36 -15.84
C PHE A 55 5.33 3.01 -14.35
N GLY A 56 4.48 2.08 -13.97
CA GLY A 56 4.42 1.52 -12.63
C GLY A 56 5.24 0.24 -12.56
N VAL A 57 6.04 0.12 -11.50
CA VAL A 57 6.85 -1.08 -11.22
C VAL A 57 6.37 -1.67 -9.91
N ARG A 58 6.05 -2.97 -9.92
CA ARG A 58 5.88 -3.76 -8.70
C ARG A 58 7.21 -4.36 -8.31
N THR A 59 7.68 -4.09 -7.10
CA THR A 59 8.98 -4.55 -6.62
C THR A 59 8.91 -5.99 -6.14
N GLN A 60 10.01 -6.73 -6.24
CA GLN A 60 10.12 -8.09 -5.70
C GLN A 60 10.16 -8.05 -4.16
N ASP A 61 10.99 -7.16 -3.62
CA ASP A 61 11.17 -6.96 -2.19
C ASP A 61 10.57 -5.62 -1.72
N PRO A 62 10.24 -5.49 -0.41
CA PRO A 62 9.85 -4.22 0.18
C PRO A 62 10.91 -3.14 0.00
N VAL A 63 10.50 -1.94 -0.41
CA VAL A 63 11.40 -0.81 -0.60
C VAL A 63 11.28 0.18 0.56
N SER A 64 12.40 0.44 1.24
CA SER A 64 12.44 1.45 2.30
C SER A 64 12.54 2.87 1.72
N VAL A 65 11.46 3.64 1.83
CA VAL A 65 11.42 5.06 1.44
C VAL A 65 12.51 5.88 2.15
N ALA A 66 12.70 5.62 3.46
CA ALA A 66 13.72 6.30 4.24
C ALA A 66 15.14 6.05 3.70
N ALA A 67 15.45 4.81 3.29
CA ALA A 67 16.74 4.49 2.69
C ALA A 67 16.95 5.22 1.36
N LEU A 68 15.91 5.30 0.53
CA LEU A 68 15.97 6.04 -0.73
C LEU A 68 16.20 7.55 -0.52
N LEU A 69 15.67 8.13 0.55
CA LEU A 69 15.86 9.54 0.88
C LEU A 69 17.20 9.82 1.57
N SER A 70 17.68 8.91 2.42
CA SER A 70 18.94 9.06 3.16
C SER A 70 20.19 8.75 2.34
N GLU A 71 20.03 8.12 1.17
CA GLU A 71 21.14 7.81 0.28
C GLU A 71 21.74 9.12 -0.28
N SER A 72 22.78 9.61 0.37
CA SER A 72 23.63 10.69 -0.13
C SER A 72 24.35 10.21 -1.39
N GLN A 73 24.24 10.97 -2.49
CA GLN A 73 24.86 10.65 -3.76
C GLN A 73 26.35 10.27 -3.57
N PRO A 74 26.75 9.01 -3.84
CA PRO A 74 28.15 8.65 -3.71
C PRO A 74 28.94 9.45 -4.74
N ALA A 75 29.99 10.14 -4.29
CA ALA A 75 30.97 10.74 -5.17
C ALA A 75 31.44 9.69 -6.18
N ARG A 76 31.49 10.10 -7.45
CA ARG A 76 31.70 9.26 -8.64
C ARG A 76 33.12 8.64 -8.62
N GLY A 77 33.31 7.58 -7.85
CA GLY A 77 34.54 6.78 -7.79
C GLY A 77 34.45 5.52 -8.66
N PRO A 78 35.59 4.96 -9.14
CA PRO A 78 35.60 3.87 -10.09
C PRO A 78 35.02 2.59 -9.49
N ALA A 79 34.15 1.95 -10.28
CA ALA A 79 33.39 0.75 -9.90
C ALA A 79 34.32 -0.47 -9.80
N ASN A 80 34.77 -0.77 -8.58
CA ASN A 80 35.43 -2.04 -8.28
C ASN A 80 34.39 -3.14 -8.03
N ALA A 81 34.50 -4.24 -8.77
CA ALA A 81 33.46 -5.23 -8.99
C ALA A 81 33.16 -6.18 -7.80
N ASP A 82 33.80 -6.00 -6.65
CA ASP A 82 33.83 -7.00 -5.58
C ASP A 82 33.15 -6.56 -4.25
N ARG A 83 32.43 -5.42 -4.25
CA ARG A 83 31.64 -4.96 -3.08
C ARG A 83 30.20 -5.50 -3.03
N ARG A 84 29.87 -6.44 -3.92
CA ARG A 84 28.49 -6.77 -4.32
C ARG A 84 27.73 -7.67 -3.34
N SER A 85 28.44 -8.44 -2.51
CA SER A 85 27.85 -9.41 -1.59
C SER A 85 27.51 -8.80 -0.23
N HIS A 86 28.42 -8.01 0.35
CA HIS A 86 28.30 -7.56 1.74
C HIS A 86 27.17 -6.53 1.97
N ILE A 87 26.89 -5.66 0.99
CA ILE A 87 25.85 -4.62 1.13
C ILE A 87 24.43 -5.21 1.11
N ARG A 88 24.23 -6.34 0.42
CA ARG A 88 22.90 -6.96 0.27
C ARG A 88 22.41 -7.60 1.57
N GLU A 89 23.34 -8.10 2.39
CA GLU A 89 23.02 -8.70 3.69
C GLU A 89 22.66 -7.65 4.73
N ASP A 90 23.42 -6.55 4.80
CA ASP A 90 23.15 -5.46 5.76
C ASP A 90 21.86 -4.71 5.43
N PHE A 91 21.55 -4.49 4.15
CA PHE A 91 20.29 -3.88 3.74
C PHE A 91 19.08 -4.77 4.07
N SER A 92 19.19 -6.09 3.83
CA SER A 92 18.13 -7.05 4.15
C SER A 92 17.81 -7.05 5.65
N ARG A 93 18.82 -7.00 6.53
CA ARG A 93 18.62 -6.94 7.99
C ARG A 93 17.86 -5.68 8.42
N HIS A 94 18.20 -4.52 7.84
CA HIS A 94 17.53 -3.25 8.16
C HIS A 94 16.09 -3.16 7.63
N VAL A 95 15.81 -3.76 6.46
CA VAL A 95 14.46 -3.83 5.88
C VAL A 95 13.56 -4.78 6.69
N ILE A 96 14.08 -5.93 7.13
CA ILE A 96 13.36 -6.90 7.98
C ILE A 96 12.96 -6.25 9.31
N GLN A 97 13.87 -5.49 9.96
CA GLN A 97 13.57 -4.82 11.23
C GLN A 97 12.51 -3.70 11.12
N ARG A 98 12.37 -3.04 9.97
CA ARG A 98 11.36 -1.97 9.79
C ARG A 98 10.01 -2.50 9.29
N ALA A 99 9.97 -3.64 8.59
CA ALA A 99 8.73 -4.28 8.16
C ALA A 99 7.82 -4.67 9.34
N ASP A 100 8.39 -4.98 10.50
CA ASP A 100 7.60 -5.27 11.71
C ASP A 100 6.85 -4.05 12.28
N ARG A 101 7.30 -2.82 11.99
CA ARG A 101 6.60 -1.61 12.43
C ARG A 101 5.32 -1.36 11.61
N SER A 102 5.30 -1.79 10.35
CA SER A 102 4.16 -1.63 9.44
C SER A 102 2.99 -2.58 9.74
N LYS A 103 3.27 -3.74 10.34
CA LYS A 103 2.23 -4.70 10.76
C LYS A 103 1.26 -4.14 11.80
N ARG A 104 1.70 -3.19 12.63
CA ARG A 104 0.86 -2.55 13.67
C ARG A 104 -0.15 -1.54 13.10
N HIS A 105 0.11 -0.98 11.91
CA HIS A 105 -0.81 -0.03 11.28
C HIS A 105 -1.91 -0.72 10.45
N SER A 106 -1.64 -1.92 9.92
CA SER A 106 -2.61 -2.67 9.11
C SER A 106 -3.76 -3.27 9.95
N SER A 107 -3.49 -3.71 11.18
CA SER A 107 -4.52 -4.27 12.06
C SER A 107 -5.48 -3.21 12.60
N ALA A 108 -5.03 -1.97 12.81
CA ALA A 108 -5.88 -0.89 13.33
C ALA A 108 -7.06 -0.57 12.39
N LEU A 109 -6.85 -0.60 11.07
CA LEU A 109 -7.92 -0.39 10.09
C LEU A 109 -8.95 -1.53 10.08
N GLN A 110 -8.52 -2.78 10.30
CA GLN A 110 -9.43 -3.93 10.36
C GLN A 110 -10.39 -3.81 11.54
N PHE A 111 -9.91 -3.39 12.72
CA PHE A 111 -10.76 -3.19 13.89
C PHE A 111 -11.80 -2.10 13.66
N ILE A 112 -11.40 -0.97 13.04
CA ILE A 112 -12.31 0.14 12.73
C ILE A 112 -13.44 -0.33 11.81
N CYS A 113 -13.10 -1.06 10.74
CA CYS A 113 -14.10 -1.58 9.79
C CYS A 113 -15.10 -2.53 10.47
N LEU A 114 -14.62 -3.44 11.31
CA LEU A 114 -15.46 -4.37 12.06
C LEU A 114 -16.40 -3.64 13.04
N THR A 115 -15.91 -2.63 13.74
CA THR A 115 -16.76 -1.81 14.63
C THR A 115 -17.85 -1.05 13.89
N ILE A 116 -17.54 -0.47 12.71
CA ILE A 116 -18.53 0.26 11.91
C ILE A 116 -19.63 -0.70 11.41
N ILE A 117 -19.23 -1.86 10.89
CA ILE A 117 -20.18 -2.87 10.38
C ILE A 117 -21.06 -3.40 11.52
N GLY A 118 -20.46 -3.73 12.67
CA GLY A 118 -21.19 -4.20 13.84
C GLY A 118 -22.18 -3.16 14.37
N MET A 119 -21.77 -1.90 14.47
CA MET A 119 -22.63 -0.81 14.92
C MET A 119 -23.78 -0.56 13.93
N GLY A 120 -23.52 -0.63 12.63
CA GLY A 120 -24.55 -0.53 11.59
C GLY A 120 -25.60 -1.64 11.69
N MET A 121 -25.17 -2.89 11.86
CA MET A 121 -26.09 -4.03 12.04
C MET A 121 -26.94 -3.89 13.31
N ALA A 122 -26.35 -3.47 14.43
CA ALA A 122 -27.07 -3.28 15.68
C ALA A 122 -28.14 -2.17 15.57
N CYS A 123 -27.79 -1.02 14.99
CA CYS A 123 -28.75 0.07 14.74
C CYS A 123 -29.89 -0.38 13.82
N PHE A 124 -29.59 -1.15 12.78
CA PHE A 124 -30.60 -1.66 11.86
C PHE A 124 -31.58 -2.61 12.55
N ALA A 125 -31.06 -3.56 13.33
CA ALA A 125 -31.87 -4.48 14.12
C ALA A 125 -32.77 -3.75 15.13
N ALA A 126 -32.23 -2.75 15.84
CA ALA A 126 -33.01 -1.93 16.77
C ALA A 126 -34.15 -1.19 16.08
N MET A 127 -33.91 -0.62 14.89
CA MET A 127 -34.96 0.02 14.08
C MET A 127 -36.05 -0.96 13.66
N LEU A 128 -35.68 -2.19 13.26
CA LEU A 128 -36.66 -3.22 12.91
C LEU A 128 -37.51 -3.63 14.11
N CYS A 129 -36.90 -3.84 15.28
CA CYS A 129 -37.62 -4.14 16.52
C CYS A 129 -38.55 -3.01 16.93
N TYR A 130 -38.09 -1.76 16.89
CA TYR A 130 -38.90 -0.59 17.21
C TYR A 130 -40.14 -0.53 16.30
N ARG A 131 -39.95 -0.64 14.98
CA ARG A 131 -41.07 -0.63 14.01
C ARG A 131 -42.04 -1.79 14.24
N ALA A 132 -41.53 -2.98 14.51
CA ALA A 132 -42.34 -4.17 14.75
C ALA A 132 -43.17 -4.08 16.05
N LEU A 133 -42.67 -3.36 17.06
CA LEU A 133 -43.35 -3.19 18.35
C LEU A 133 -44.33 -2.01 18.34
N THR A 134 -44.02 -0.93 17.62
CA THR A 134 -44.89 0.27 17.59
C THR A 134 -46.23 0.03 16.90
N THR A 135 -46.29 -0.85 15.90
CA THR A 135 -47.53 -1.17 15.18
C THR A 135 -48.58 -1.87 16.04
N PRO A 136 -48.27 -2.98 16.76
CA PRO A 136 -49.25 -3.62 17.63
C PRO A 136 -49.56 -2.79 18.88
N LEU A 137 -48.57 -2.10 19.47
CA LEU A 137 -48.81 -1.25 20.65
C LEU A 137 -49.69 -0.04 20.34
N GLY A 138 -49.54 0.55 19.14
CA GLY A 138 -50.44 1.61 18.68
C GLY A 138 -51.89 1.14 18.55
N ALA A 139 -52.11 -0.03 17.96
CA ALA A 139 -53.44 -0.62 17.82
C ALA A 139 -54.08 -0.95 19.20
N VAL A 140 -53.29 -1.43 20.16
CA VAL A 140 -53.76 -1.71 21.52
C VAL A 140 -54.05 -0.43 22.30
N ALA A 141 -53.22 0.61 22.15
CA ALA A 141 -53.45 1.91 22.78
C ALA A 141 -54.71 2.61 22.25
N GLU A 142 -55.00 2.48 20.96
CA GLU A 142 -56.23 3.00 20.33
C GLU A 142 -57.48 2.29 20.85
N LEU A 143 -57.41 0.96 21.06
CA LEU A 143 -58.50 0.17 21.63
C LEU A 143 -58.73 0.43 23.13
N LEU A 144 -57.66 0.69 23.90
CA LEU A 144 -57.75 1.02 25.33
C LEU A 144 -58.05 2.50 25.60
N GLY A 145 -57.74 3.38 24.65
CA GLY A 145 -57.94 4.83 24.73
C GLY A 145 -59.18 5.34 23.99
N GLY A 146 -60.12 4.45 23.64
CA GLY A 146 -61.35 4.81 22.92
C GLY A 146 -62.08 6.01 23.52
N PRO A 147 -62.77 6.82 22.70
CA PRO A 147 -63.39 8.06 23.14
C PRO A 147 -64.42 7.78 24.24
N VAL A 148 -64.30 8.52 25.35
CA VAL A 148 -65.34 8.57 26.38
C VAL A 148 -66.51 9.39 25.82
N THR A 149 -67.38 8.76 25.04
CA THR A 149 -68.73 9.25 24.74
C THR A 149 -69.66 8.08 24.53
#